data_AF-A0A399IMS1-F1
#
_entry.id   AF-A0A399IMS1-F1
#
_cell.length_a   1.000
_cell.length_b   1.000
_cell.length_c   1.000
_cell.angle_alpha   90.00
_cell.angle_beta   90.00
_cell.angle_gamma   90.00
#
_symmetry.space_group_name_H-M   'P 1'
#
loop_
_entity.id
_entity.type
_entity.pdbx_description
1 polymer ?
#
loop_
_entity_poly.entity_id
_entity_poly.type
_entity_poly.pdbx_seq_one_letter_code
_entity_poly.pdbx_strand_id
1 'polypeptide(L)'
;MAFTVLGITAGRKDSNSEILLKEALLACQEQGAEVIMINLRDYHIEECSGCTACTHGMSAGKNVGCTLSKKDDKEAIMNVMLNVDAIIASAPTYDLMPTATFSKFMHRNLAYESAFLEFIGAIEHRDRVAGLIAVGGSTRSWQSMALESMQATCFTNDFRVVDMYLATRVPAPKQCLLHDDMIERAHKMGENIMKSLNTPVAEREWLGDEGMGWCPHCHSNALILGELQWDGLLFPVECQVCGAGGNLEKTEEGKWKFVIQEDGLSRDRTDTEGRAEHVKEIMHTQGGFYTEENLTTVKEKFVKYKELKFPTIEIN
;
A
#
# COMPACT_ATOMS: atom_id res chain seq x y z
N MET A 1 -25.38 11.07 5.52
CA MET A 1 -24.61 11.55 4.34
C MET A 1 -24.29 10.33 3.50
N ALA A 2 -24.27 10.47 2.17
CA ALA A 2 -23.82 9.38 1.31
C ALA A 2 -22.33 9.13 1.54
N PHE A 3 -21.88 7.88 1.50
CA PHE A 3 -20.46 7.57 1.52
C PHE A 3 -19.80 8.00 0.21
N THR A 4 -18.52 8.35 0.26
CA THR A 4 -17.72 8.74 -0.89
C THR A 4 -16.69 7.65 -1.21
N VAL A 5 -16.66 7.19 -2.47
CA VAL A 5 -15.76 6.12 -2.93
C VAL A 5 -14.94 6.60 -4.12
N LEU A 6 -13.62 6.53 -4.00
CA LEU A 6 -12.70 6.84 -5.09
C LEU A 6 -12.16 5.56 -5.75
N GLY A 7 -12.49 5.38 -7.02
CA GLY A 7 -11.84 4.40 -7.89
C GLY A 7 -10.52 4.91 -8.45
N ILE A 8 -9.45 4.13 -8.31
CA ILE A 8 -8.12 4.46 -8.83
C ILE A 8 -7.67 3.32 -9.74
N THR A 9 -7.46 3.56 -11.03
CA THR A 9 -6.84 2.56 -11.90
C THR A 9 -5.49 2.99 -12.46
N ALA A 10 -4.56 2.05 -12.63
CA ALA A 10 -3.32 2.22 -13.40
C ALA A 10 -3.31 1.37 -14.69
N GLY A 11 -4.48 0.83 -15.07
CA GLY A 11 -4.66 -0.01 -16.24
C GLY A 11 -4.73 0.74 -17.56
N ARG A 12 -4.66 -0.02 -18.66
CA ARG A 12 -5.00 0.51 -19.99
C ARG A 12 -6.47 0.95 -19.99
N LYS A 13 -6.74 2.05 -20.68
CA LYS A 13 -8.11 2.55 -20.87
C LYS A 13 -9.01 1.49 -21.50
N ASP A 14 -10.25 1.39 -21.01
CA ASP A 14 -11.26 0.43 -21.49
C ASP A 14 -10.76 -1.04 -21.53
N SER A 15 -9.97 -1.44 -20.53
CA SER A 15 -9.36 -2.78 -20.44
C SER A 15 -9.66 -3.44 -19.10
N ASN A 16 -9.11 -4.64 -18.87
CA ASN A 16 -9.51 -5.52 -17.76
C ASN A 16 -9.54 -4.83 -16.38
N SER A 17 -8.46 -4.13 -16.00
CA SER A 17 -8.41 -3.42 -14.71
C SER A 17 -9.45 -2.31 -14.58
N GLU A 18 -9.74 -1.59 -15.67
CA GLU A 18 -10.73 -0.52 -15.66
C GLU A 18 -12.15 -1.07 -15.60
N ILE A 19 -12.43 -2.14 -16.36
CA ILE A 19 -13.75 -2.79 -16.39
C ILE A 19 -14.07 -3.38 -15.01
N LEU A 20 -13.16 -4.15 -14.43
CA LEU A 20 -13.37 -4.74 -13.10
C LEU A 20 -13.50 -3.66 -12.01
N LEU A 21 -12.76 -2.55 -12.12
CA LEU A 21 -12.95 -1.43 -11.21
C LEU A 21 -14.33 -0.78 -11.38
N LYS A 22 -14.76 -0.52 -12.63
CA LYS A 22 -16.08 0.06 -12.91
C LYS A 22 -17.21 -0.80 -12.36
N GLU A 23 -17.09 -2.12 -12.45
CA GLU A 23 -18.08 -3.05 -11.89
C GLU A 23 -18.15 -2.96 -10.36
N ALA A 24 -17.01 -2.93 -9.67
CA ALA A 24 -16.98 -2.73 -8.22
C ALA A 24 -17.58 -1.38 -7.81
N LEU A 25 -17.27 -0.32 -8.55
CA LEU A 25 -17.82 1.01 -8.31
C LEU A 25 -19.33 1.10 -8.58
N LEU A 26 -19.83 0.36 -9.57
CA LEU A 26 -21.27 0.25 -9.86
C LEU A 26 -22.02 -0.28 -8.63
N ALA A 27 -21.53 -1.35 -8.01
CA ALA A 27 -22.12 -1.91 -6.79
C ALA A 27 -22.15 -0.92 -5.61
N CYS A 28 -21.13 -0.05 -5.50
CA CYS A 28 -21.14 1.03 -4.51
C CYS A 28 -22.20 2.09 -4.83
N GLN A 29 -22.30 2.50 -6.10
CA GLN A 29 -23.25 3.50 -6.56
C GLN A 29 -24.71 3.02 -6.42
N GLU A 30 -25.00 1.75 -6.70
CA GLU A 30 -26.32 1.13 -6.51
C GLU A 30 -26.79 1.13 -5.05
N GLN A 31 -25.84 1.19 -4.10
CA GLN A 31 -26.09 1.33 -2.67
C GLN A 31 -26.05 2.79 -2.19
N GLY A 32 -26.01 3.76 -3.11
CA GLY A 32 -26.13 5.18 -2.82
C GLY A 32 -24.83 5.89 -2.47
N ALA A 33 -23.66 5.29 -2.73
CA ALA A 33 -22.39 6.00 -2.61
C ALA A 33 -22.20 7.04 -3.73
N GLU A 34 -21.57 8.16 -3.39
CA GLU A 34 -21.01 9.09 -4.35
C GLU A 34 -19.68 8.53 -4.86
N VAL A 35 -19.58 8.33 -6.18
CA VAL A 35 -18.42 7.68 -6.79
C VAL A 35 -17.65 8.66 -7.67
N ILE A 36 -16.33 8.67 -7.49
CA ILE A 36 -15.38 9.34 -8.38
C ILE A 36 -14.40 8.29 -8.90
N MET A 37 -13.97 8.39 -10.15
CA MET A 37 -12.99 7.46 -10.73
C MET A 37 -11.89 8.22 -11.46
N ILE A 38 -10.64 7.81 -11.25
CA ILE A 38 -9.46 8.32 -11.95
C ILE A 38 -8.66 7.19 -12.59
N ASN A 39 -8.01 7.47 -13.71
CA ASN A 39 -6.93 6.64 -14.23
C ASN A 39 -5.61 7.40 -14.05
N LEU A 40 -4.67 6.85 -13.30
CA LEU A 40 -3.36 7.47 -13.03
C LEU A 40 -2.55 7.78 -14.30
N ARG A 41 -2.89 7.17 -15.44
CA ARG A 41 -2.27 7.44 -16.74
C ARG A 41 -2.74 8.76 -17.37
N ASP A 42 -3.83 9.33 -16.89
CA ASP A 42 -4.35 10.62 -17.34
C ASP A 42 -3.69 11.81 -16.63
N TYR A 43 -2.79 11.54 -15.67
CA TYR A 43 -2.14 12.55 -14.83
C TYR A 43 -0.62 12.52 -14.99
N HIS A 44 0.00 13.68 -14.84
CA HIS A 44 1.45 13.78 -14.73
C HIS A 44 1.86 13.56 -13.27
N ILE A 45 2.66 12.51 -13.03
CA ILE A 45 3.14 12.15 -11.70
C ILE A 45 4.64 11.91 -11.80
N GLU A 46 5.42 12.57 -10.96
CA GLU A 46 6.87 12.42 -10.88
C GLU A 46 7.24 11.40 -9.80
N GLU A 47 8.30 10.62 -10.04
CA GLU A 47 8.83 9.73 -9.02
C GLU A 47 9.40 10.50 -7.82
N CYS A 48 9.40 9.84 -6.66
CA CYS A 48 10.03 10.39 -5.47
C CYS A 48 11.52 10.61 -5.73
N SER A 49 12.00 11.85 -5.59
CA SER A 49 13.41 12.19 -5.81
C SER A 49 14.33 11.82 -4.64
N GLY A 50 13.80 11.22 -3.57
CA GLY A 50 14.55 10.90 -2.36
C GLY A 50 15.15 12.11 -1.64
N CYS A 51 14.61 13.32 -1.82
CA CYS A 51 15.19 14.54 -1.23
C CYS A 51 15.05 14.62 0.30
N THR A 52 14.18 13.80 0.90
CA THR A 52 13.89 13.73 2.35
C THR A 52 13.36 15.01 3.01
N ALA A 53 12.95 16.01 2.23
CA ALA A 53 12.43 17.28 2.78
C ALA A 53 11.16 17.08 3.63
N CYS A 54 10.22 16.24 3.18
CA CYS A 54 9.00 15.90 3.92
C CYS A 54 9.32 15.20 5.26
N THR A 55 10.23 14.23 5.25
CA THR A 55 10.70 13.53 6.47
C THR A 55 11.29 14.52 7.48
N HIS A 56 12.25 15.35 7.07
CA HIS A 56 12.86 16.34 7.97
C HIS A 56 11.85 17.37 8.49
N GLY A 57 10.91 17.81 7.65
CA GLY A 57 9.82 18.68 8.07
C GLY A 57 8.99 18.05 9.18
N MET A 58 8.48 16.83 8.95
CA MET A 58 7.63 16.12 9.91
C MET A 58 8.36 15.81 11.22
N SER A 59 9.63 15.38 11.17
CA SER A 59 10.45 15.19 12.37
C SER A 59 10.67 16.47 13.18
N ALA A 60 10.61 17.63 12.52
CA ALA A 60 10.65 18.95 13.18
C ALA A 60 9.25 19.49 13.55
N GLY A 61 8.20 18.69 13.41
CA GLY A 61 6.81 19.09 13.68
C GLY A 61 6.21 20.05 12.64
N LYS A 62 6.75 20.09 11.41
CA LYS A 62 6.36 21.04 10.36
C LYS A 62 5.84 20.33 9.12
N ASN A 63 4.70 20.76 8.61
CA ASN A 63 4.25 20.40 7.27
C ASN A 63 4.91 21.31 6.24
N VAL A 64 5.93 20.79 5.54
CA VAL A 64 6.67 21.53 4.49
C VAL A 64 6.23 21.14 3.07
N GLY A 65 5.32 20.18 2.94
CA GLY A 65 4.87 19.63 1.66
C GLY A 65 5.95 18.90 0.86
N CYS A 66 5.57 18.41 -0.32
CA CYS A 66 6.49 17.78 -1.27
C CYS A 66 7.11 18.82 -2.21
N THR A 67 8.41 18.73 -2.49
CA THR A 67 9.13 19.63 -3.42
C THR A 67 8.65 19.52 -4.88
N LEU A 68 7.86 18.49 -5.19
CA LEU A 68 7.28 18.23 -6.50
C LEU A 68 5.84 18.76 -6.63
N SER A 69 5.22 19.31 -5.58
CA SER A 69 3.78 19.67 -5.59
C SER A 69 3.39 20.69 -6.67
N LYS A 70 4.32 21.51 -7.15
CA LYS A 70 4.12 22.46 -8.26
C LYS A 70 4.57 21.94 -9.62
N LYS A 71 5.02 20.68 -9.69
CA LYS A 71 5.57 20.05 -10.89
C LYS A 71 4.67 18.94 -11.42
N ASP A 72 3.72 18.46 -10.61
CA ASP A 72 2.91 17.30 -10.95
C ASP A 72 1.55 17.31 -10.25
N ASP A 73 0.69 16.35 -10.59
CA ASP A 73 -0.73 16.33 -10.19
C ASP A 73 -0.98 15.56 -8.89
N LYS A 74 0.06 14.97 -8.26
CA LYS A 74 -0.12 14.08 -7.10
C LYS A 74 -0.79 14.79 -5.93
N GLU A 75 -0.44 16.04 -5.63
CA GLU A 75 -1.04 16.78 -4.50
C GLU A 75 -2.55 16.92 -4.68
N ALA A 76 -3.01 17.23 -5.90
CA ALA A 76 -4.44 17.33 -6.20
C ALA A 76 -5.16 15.99 -6.02
N ILE A 77 -4.55 14.88 -6.45
CA ILE A 77 -5.10 13.53 -6.26
C ILE A 77 -5.16 13.18 -4.76
N MET A 78 -4.11 13.46 -3.99
CA MET A 78 -4.06 13.18 -2.55
C MET A 78 -5.11 13.98 -1.77
N ASN A 79 -5.36 15.24 -2.16
CA ASN A 79 -6.42 16.05 -1.55
C ASN A 79 -7.81 15.42 -1.71
N VAL A 80 -8.07 14.71 -2.81
CA VAL A 80 -9.32 13.93 -2.97
C VAL A 80 -9.23 12.64 -2.17
N MET A 81 -8.16 11.87 -2.35
CA MET A 81 -7.98 10.54 -1.77
C MET A 81 -8.03 10.53 -0.24
N LEU A 82 -7.50 11.55 0.44
CA LEU A 82 -7.56 11.64 1.91
C LEU A 82 -8.93 12.09 2.44
N ASN A 83 -9.84 12.56 1.57
CA ASN A 83 -11.17 13.06 1.97
C ASN A 83 -12.32 12.11 1.60
N VAL A 84 -12.03 10.92 1.09
CA VAL A 84 -13.05 9.89 0.83
C VAL A 84 -13.18 8.89 1.98
N ASP A 85 -14.29 8.15 2.00
CA ASP A 85 -14.55 7.09 2.98
C ASP A 85 -13.93 5.76 2.55
N ALA A 86 -13.82 5.52 1.23
CA ALA A 86 -13.16 4.33 0.71
C ALA A 86 -12.42 4.58 -0.62
N ILE A 87 -11.44 3.72 -0.89
CA ILE A 87 -10.86 3.56 -2.23
C ILE A 87 -11.10 2.16 -2.77
N ILE A 88 -11.22 2.04 -4.09
CA ILE A 88 -11.01 0.77 -4.79
C ILE A 88 -9.90 1.00 -5.81
N ALA A 89 -8.77 0.32 -5.62
CA ALA A 89 -7.61 0.46 -6.50
C ALA A 89 -7.46 -0.75 -7.42
N SER A 90 -7.31 -0.52 -8.72
CA SER A 90 -7.01 -1.57 -9.69
C SER A 90 -5.72 -1.32 -10.48
N ALA A 91 -4.90 -2.36 -10.64
CA ALA A 91 -3.66 -2.26 -11.40
C ALA A 91 -3.37 -3.56 -12.15
N PRO A 92 -2.83 -3.50 -13.38
CA PRO A 92 -2.30 -4.69 -14.01
C PRO A 92 -0.99 -5.12 -13.34
N THR A 93 -0.66 -6.40 -13.47
CA THR A 93 0.55 -7.00 -12.92
C THR A 93 1.66 -7.05 -13.96
N TYR A 94 2.84 -6.54 -13.63
CA TYR A 94 4.09 -6.69 -14.39
C TYR A 94 5.18 -7.21 -13.44
N ASP A 95 5.90 -8.27 -13.86
CA ASP A 95 7.01 -8.86 -13.09
C ASP A 95 6.66 -9.13 -11.60
N LEU A 96 5.60 -9.91 -11.38
CA LEU A 96 5.04 -10.27 -10.06
C LEU A 96 4.41 -9.13 -9.25
N MET A 97 4.56 -7.87 -9.67
CA MET A 97 4.18 -6.65 -8.94
C MET A 97 3.10 -5.83 -9.68
N PRO A 98 2.46 -4.84 -9.05
CA PRO A 98 1.63 -3.88 -9.77
C PRO A 98 2.47 -3.02 -10.72
N THR A 99 1.81 -2.34 -11.65
CA THR A 99 2.49 -1.46 -12.61
C THR A 99 3.35 -0.39 -11.93
N ALA A 100 4.44 -0.01 -12.61
CA ALA A 100 5.25 1.14 -12.22
C ALA A 100 4.43 2.44 -12.08
N THR A 101 3.36 2.64 -12.86
CA THR A 101 2.47 3.80 -12.73
C THR A 101 1.79 3.85 -11.36
N PHE A 102 1.24 2.71 -10.91
CA PHE A 102 0.65 2.60 -9.58
C PHE A 102 1.71 2.81 -8.49
N SER A 103 2.84 2.10 -8.60
CA SER A 103 3.91 2.18 -7.60
C SER A 103 4.50 3.58 -7.50
N LYS A 104 4.70 4.29 -8.62
CA LYS A 104 5.21 5.68 -8.61
C LYS A 104 4.30 6.63 -7.85
N PHE A 105 2.99 6.52 -8.02
CA PHE A 105 2.02 7.32 -7.27
C PHE A 105 2.08 6.99 -5.78
N MET A 106 2.06 5.71 -5.44
CA MET A 106 1.96 5.26 -4.05
C MET A 106 3.27 5.35 -3.24
N HIS A 107 4.44 5.25 -3.88
CA HIS A 107 5.76 5.31 -3.25
C HIS A 107 6.20 6.72 -2.84
N ARG A 108 5.36 7.74 -3.07
CA ARG A 108 5.61 9.12 -2.63
C ARG A 108 4.75 9.52 -1.43
N ASN A 109 4.41 8.55 -0.59
CA ASN A 109 3.78 8.71 0.72
C ASN A 109 4.70 8.14 1.80
N LEU A 110 4.61 8.67 3.02
CA LEU A 110 5.34 8.12 4.17
C LEU A 110 4.39 7.39 5.12
N ALA A 111 4.89 6.35 5.80
CA ALA A 111 4.09 5.51 6.69
C ALA A 111 3.34 6.32 7.76
N TYR A 112 3.93 7.41 8.25
CA TYR A 112 3.39 8.27 9.31
C TYR A 112 2.78 9.59 8.79
N GLU A 113 2.67 9.78 7.47
CA GLU A 113 2.26 11.07 6.89
C GLU A 113 0.81 11.43 7.24
N SER A 114 -0.12 10.49 7.05
CA SER A 114 -1.55 10.75 7.31
C SER A 114 -1.80 10.98 8.81
N ALA A 115 -1.28 10.13 9.69
CA ALA A 115 -1.29 10.35 11.14
C ALA A 115 -0.68 11.70 11.56
N PHE A 116 0.43 12.13 10.94
CA PHE A 116 1.03 13.44 11.20
C PHE A 116 0.11 14.58 10.76
N LEU A 117 -0.49 14.49 9.58
CA LEU A 117 -1.41 15.51 9.06
C LEU A 117 -2.66 15.64 9.95
N GLU A 118 -3.19 14.53 10.47
CA GLU A 118 -4.28 14.53 11.45
C GLU A 118 -3.85 15.18 12.77
N PHE A 119 -2.67 14.81 13.29
CA PHE A 119 -2.13 15.36 14.53
C PHE A 119 -1.99 16.88 14.52
N ILE A 120 -1.57 17.46 13.39
CA ILE A 120 -1.44 18.92 13.25
C ILE A 120 -2.74 19.62 12.80
N GLY A 121 -3.83 18.87 12.59
CA GLY A 121 -5.11 19.39 12.13
C GLY A 121 -5.12 19.85 10.66
N ALA A 122 -4.21 19.33 9.82
CA ALA A 122 -4.17 19.63 8.39
C ALA A 122 -5.22 18.83 7.59
N ILE A 123 -5.63 17.67 8.09
CA ILE A 123 -6.74 16.87 7.58
C ILE A 123 -7.62 16.39 8.73
N GLU A 124 -8.88 16.08 8.44
CA GLU A 124 -9.78 15.42 9.39
C GLU A 124 -9.48 13.92 9.46
N HIS A 125 -9.62 13.36 10.67
CA HIS A 125 -9.53 11.92 10.87
C HIS A 125 -10.69 11.20 10.17
N ARG A 126 -10.38 10.10 9.46
CA ARG A 126 -11.36 9.23 8.82
C ARG A 126 -10.92 7.77 8.90
N ASP A 127 -11.83 6.89 9.31
CA ASP A 127 -11.64 5.45 9.26
C ASP A 127 -11.83 4.92 7.83
N ARG A 128 -10.84 5.16 6.97
CA ARG A 128 -10.92 4.84 5.54
C ARG A 128 -10.73 3.34 5.29
N VAL A 129 -11.50 2.78 4.35
CA VAL A 129 -11.35 1.38 3.91
C VAL A 129 -10.90 1.27 2.46
N ALA A 130 -10.30 0.14 2.09
CA ALA A 130 -9.78 -0.10 0.75
C ALA A 130 -10.13 -1.49 0.21
N GLY A 131 -10.40 -1.53 -1.09
CA GLY A 131 -10.51 -2.73 -1.90
C GLY A 131 -9.42 -2.75 -2.98
N LEU A 132 -8.78 -3.89 -3.22
CA LEU A 132 -7.67 -3.99 -4.19
C LEU A 132 -7.97 -5.00 -5.29
N ILE A 133 -7.76 -4.63 -6.55
CA ILE A 133 -7.94 -5.51 -7.72
C ILE A 133 -6.64 -5.57 -8.52
N ALA A 134 -5.91 -6.67 -8.44
CA ALA A 134 -4.76 -6.94 -9.29
C ALA A 134 -5.18 -7.76 -10.51
N VAL A 135 -4.68 -7.43 -11.70
CA VAL A 135 -5.11 -8.07 -12.96
C VAL A 135 -3.93 -8.54 -13.80
N GLY A 136 -3.93 -9.81 -14.20
CA GLY A 136 -2.84 -10.35 -15.03
C GLY A 136 -3.23 -11.52 -15.89
N GLY A 137 -2.36 -11.79 -16.88
CA GLY A 137 -2.62 -12.78 -17.91
C GLY A 137 -2.29 -14.23 -17.55
N SER A 138 -1.69 -14.45 -16.38
CA SER A 138 -1.22 -15.77 -15.94
C SER A 138 -1.92 -16.17 -14.64
N THR A 139 -1.46 -17.21 -13.96
CA THR A 139 -1.93 -17.60 -12.62
C THR A 139 -1.21 -16.80 -11.53
N ARG A 140 -1.53 -17.07 -10.26
CA ARG A 140 -0.86 -16.45 -9.10
C ARG A 140 0.66 -16.64 -9.09
N SER A 141 1.19 -17.72 -9.67
CA SER A 141 2.65 -17.97 -9.68
C SER A 141 3.45 -16.91 -10.45
N TRP A 142 2.79 -16.13 -11.31
CA TRP A 142 3.38 -15.01 -12.05
C TRP A 142 2.86 -13.64 -11.60
N GLN A 143 2.18 -13.60 -10.45
CA GLN A 143 1.54 -12.40 -9.89
C GLN A 143 1.61 -12.37 -8.35
N SER A 144 2.54 -13.14 -7.78
CA SER A 144 2.55 -13.54 -6.38
C SER A 144 2.84 -12.45 -5.37
N MET A 145 3.27 -11.27 -5.82
CA MET A 145 3.52 -10.10 -4.99
C MET A 145 2.58 -8.94 -5.32
N ALA A 146 1.65 -9.11 -6.27
CA ALA A 146 0.92 -7.97 -6.83
C ALA A 146 0.00 -7.35 -5.80
N LEU A 147 -0.81 -8.17 -5.13
CA LEU A 147 -1.72 -7.71 -4.09
C LEU A 147 -0.95 -7.28 -2.84
N GLU A 148 0.10 -8.01 -2.47
CA GLU A 148 0.95 -7.71 -1.32
C GLU A 148 1.63 -6.34 -1.48
N SER A 149 2.14 -6.04 -2.67
CA SER A 149 2.75 -4.75 -2.98
C SER A 149 1.71 -3.63 -3.05
N MET A 150 0.51 -3.88 -3.59
CA MET A 150 -0.58 -2.91 -3.55
C MET A 150 -1.02 -2.64 -2.10
N GLN A 151 -1.20 -3.68 -1.28
CA GLN A 151 -1.63 -3.59 0.10
C GLN A 151 -0.63 -2.85 0.98
N ALA A 152 0.68 -3.09 0.81
CA ALA A 152 1.71 -2.37 1.55
C ALA A 152 1.60 -0.84 1.36
N THR A 153 1.09 -0.38 0.22
CA THR A 153 0.92 1.06 0.01
C THR A 153 -0.27 1.66 0.76
N CYS A 154 -1.25 0.86 1.19
CA CYS A 154 -2.43 1.34 1.90
C CYS A 154 -2.11 1.83 3.31
N PHE A 155 -1.16 1.21 4.01
CA PHE A 155 -0.79 1.65 5.35
C PHE A 155 -0.11 3.03 5.37
N THR A 156 0.46 3.48 4.24
CA THR A 156 1.05 4.82 4.15
C THR A 156 0.02 5.95 4.14
N ASN A 157 -1.26 5.62 3.92
CA ASN A 157 -2.36 6.57 3.85
C ASN A 157 -3.54 6.19 4.74
N ASP A 158 -3.32 5.35 5.77
CA ASP A 158 -4.35 4.97 6.75
C ASP A 158 -5.60 4.29 6.14
N PHE A 159 -5.41 3.50 5.09
CA PHE A 159 -6.48 2.69 4.51
C PHE A 159 -6.46 1.26 5.06
N ARG A 160 -7.56 0.87 5.72
CA ARG A 160 -7.78 -0.53 6.11
C ARG A 160 -8.26 -1.34 4.90
N VAL A 161 -7.45 -2.29 4.45
CA VAL A 161 -7.85 -3.19 3.35
C VAL A 161 -8.84 -4.23 3.86
N VAL A 162 -10.02 -4.30 3.25
CA VAL A 162 -11.12 -5.19 3.67
C VAL A 162 -11.42 -6.30 2.67
N ASP A 163 -10.97 -6.14 1.42
CA ASP A 163 -11.10 -7.14 0.37
C ASP A 163 -9.97 -6.95 -0.67
N MET A 164 -9.51 -8.05 -1.25
CA MET A 164 -8.55 -8.09 -2.35
C MET A 164 -8.97 -9.14 -3.37
N TYR A 165 -8.75 -8.85 -4.65
CA TYR A 165 -9.08 -9.73 -5.76
C TYR A 165 -7.92 -9.81 -6.77
N LEU A 166 -7.46 -11.03 -7.05
CA LEU A 166 -6.47 -11.30 -8.10
C LEU A 166 -7.16 -11.89 -9.34
N ALA A 167 -7.50 -11.03 -10.30
CA ALA A 167 -8.08 -11.43 -11.58
C ALA A 167 -6.99 -12.05 -12.47
N THR A 168 -6.98 -13.38 -12.57
CA THR A 168 -5.96 -14.15 -13.28
C THR A 168 -6.40 -14.56 -14.69
N ARG A 169 -5.44 -14.97 -15.53
CA ARG A 169 -5.69 -15.60 -16.84
C ARG A 169 -6.45 -14.74 -17.87
N VAL A 170 -6.31 -13.42 -17.80
CA VAL A 170 -6.89 -12.46 -18.77
C VAL A 170 -5.82 -11.65 -19.52
N PRO A 171 -4.95 -12.29 -20.35
CA PRO A 171 -3.85 -11.60 -21.04
C PRO A 171 -4.30 -10.59 -22.10
N ALA A 172 -5.46 -10.80 -22.73
CA ALA A 172 -5.96 -9.93 -23.79
C ALA A 172 -6.81 -8.77 -23.23
N PRO A 173 -6.87 -7.62 -23.93
CA PRO A 173 -7.75 -6.53 -23.54
C PRO A 173 -9.21 -6.97 -23.48
N LYS A 174 -9.94 -6.54 -22.43
CA LYS A 174 -11.37 -6.81 -22.22
C LYS A 174 -11.73 -8.30 -22.04
N GLN A 175 -10.73 -9.18 -21.93
CA GLN A 175 -10.94 -10.61 -21.80
C GLN A 175 -11.68 -11.01 -20.52
N CYS A 176 -11.64 -10.18 -19.46
CA CYS A 176 -12.46 -10.42 -18.27
C CYS A 176 -13.97 -10.50 -18.57
N LEU A 177 -14.45 -9.89 -19.66
CA LEU A 177 -15.85 -9.97 -20.08
C LEU A 177 -16.28 -11.35 -20.61
N LEU A 178 -15.34 -12.28 -20.79
CA LEU A 178 -15.67 -13.68 -21.13
C LEU A 178 -15.93 -14.54 -19.87
N HIS A 179 -15.84 -13.94 -18.69
CA HIS A 179 -15.83 -14.60 -17.40
C HIS A 179 -16.82 -13.90 -16.46
N ASP A 180 -18.08 -14.35 -16.47
CA ASP A 180 -19.14 -13.78 -15.63
C ASP A 180 -18.76 -13.83 -14.15
N ASP A 181 -18.04 -14.88 -13.72
CA ASP A 181 -17.51 -15.04 -12.36
C ASP A 181 -16.53 -13.92 -11.97
N MET A 182 -15.74 -13.38 -12.92
CA MET A 182 -14.85 -12.24 -12.65
C MET A 182 -15.63 -10.94 -12.47
N ILE A 183 -16.70 -10.76 -13.25
CA ILE A 183 -17.58 -9.59 -13.16
C ILE A 183 -18.35 -9.64 -11.83
N GLU A 184 -18.95 -10.78 -11.49
CA GLU A 184 -19.62 -11.01 -10.21
C GLU A 184 -18.66 -10.80 -9.03
N ARG A 185 -17.42 -11.29 -9.11
CA ARG A 185 -16.44 -11.10 -8.02
C ARG A 185 -16.01 -9.64 -7.86
N ALA A 186 -15.92 -8.89 -8.96
CA ALA A 186 -15.66 -7.46 -8.93
C ALA A 186 -16.86 -6.69 -8.36
N HIS A 187 -18.09 -7.05 -8.72
CA HIS A 187 -19.29 -6.49 -8.11
C HIS A 187 -19.29 -6.73 -6.59
N LYS A 188 -18.94 -7.96 -6.17
CA LYS A 188 -18.83 -8.33 -4.75
C LYS A 188 -17.82 -7.48 -3.97
N MET A 189 -16.72 -7.05 -4.59
CA MET A 189 -15.76 -6.12 -3.99
C MET A 189 -16.45 -4.81 -3.57
N GLY A 190 -17.30 -4.24 -4.44
CA GLY A 190 -18.05 -3.04 -4.13
C GLY A 190 -19.09 -3.25 -3.03
N GLU A 191 -19.79 -4.39 -3.05
CA GLU A 191 -20.69 -4.77 -1.95
C GLU A 191 -19.96 -4.88 -0.61
N ASN A 192 -18.76 -5.47 -0.61
CA ASN A 192 -17.93 -5.63 0.58
C ASN A 192 -17.45 -4.27 1.11
N ILE A 193 -17.07 -3.34 0.24
CA ILE A 193 -16.75 -1.96 0.63
C ILE A 193 -17.95 -1.30 1.31
N MET A 194 -19.13 -1.37 0.70
CA MET A 194 -20.34 -0.79 1.29
C MET A 194 -20.74 -1.45 2.60
N LYS A 195 -20.63 -2.78 2.70
CA LYS A 195 -20.85 -3.51 3.96
C LYS A 195 -19.91 -2.98 5.04
N SER A 196 -18.61 -2.88 4.77
CA SER A 196 -17.63 -2.39 5.73
C SER A 196 -17.90 -0.94 6.17
N LEU A 197 -18.26 -0.06 5.23
CA LEU A 197 -18.59 1.33 5.53
C LEU A 197 -19.82 1.46 6.44
N ASN A 198 -20.82 0.60 6.25
CA ASN A 198 -22.01 0.53 7.10
C ASN A 198 -21.78 -0.20 8.44
N THR A 199 -20.66 -0.92 8.60
CA THR A 199 -20.28 -1.58 9.84
C THR A 199 -19.53 -0.60 10.77
N PRO A 200 -19.87 -0.54 12.08
CA PRO A 200 -19.09 0.21 13.06
C PRO A 200 -17.61 -0.13 12.98
N VAL A 201 -16.73 0.87 13.11
CA VAL A 201 -15.27 0.73 12.90
C VAL A 201 -14.67 -0.44 13.69
N ALA A 202 -15.06 -0.58 14.97
CA ALA A 202 -14.58 -1.63 15.86
C ALA A 202 -15.05 -3.05 15.47
N GLU A 203 -16.09 -3.16 14.65
CA GLU A 203 -16.68 -4.42 14.18
C GLU A 203 -16.28 -4.75 12.73
N ARG A 204 -15.55 -3.85 12.05
CA ARG A 204 -15.09 -4.12 10.68
C ARG A 204 -14.13 -5.31 10.69
N GLU A 205 -14.28 -6.17 9.70
CA GLU A 205 -13.53 -7.41 9.53
C GLU A 205 -13.09 -7.57 8.06
N TRP A 206 -12.34 -8.63 7.78
CA TRP A 206 -12.04 -9.05 6.41
C TRP A 206 -13.30 -9.58 5.73
N LEU A 207 -13.57 -9.12 4.51
CA LEU A 207 -14.75 -9.47 3.72
C LEU A 207 -14.40 -10.12 2.38
N GLY A 208 -13.12 -10.18 2.03
CA GLY A 208 -12.64 -10.87 0.83
C GLY A 208 -12.66 -12.40 0.97
N ASP A 209 -12.00 -13.09 0.05
CA ASP A 209 -12.05 -14.54 -0.02
C ASP A 209 -11.48 -15.18 1.26
N GLU A 210 -12.16 -16.19 1.80
CA GLU A 210 -11.67 -16.95 2.94
C GLU A 210 -10.36 -17.68 2.59
N GLY A 211 -9.40 -17.66 3.51
CA GLY A 211 -8.11 -18.34 3.30
C GLY A 211 -7.27 -17.76 2.16
N MET A 212 -7.48 -16.49 1.78
CA MET A 212 -6.77 -15.84 0.68
C MET A 212 -5.24 -15.89 0.77
N GLY A 213 -4.69 -15.81 1.99
CA GLY A 213 -3.26 -15.82 2.23
C GLY A 213 -2.91 -16.44 3.58
N TRP A 214 -1.62 -16.46 3.87
CA TRP A 214 -1.09 -17.04 5.10
C TRP A 214 -1.40 -16.19 6.34
N CYS A 215 -1.35 -14.87 6.21
CA CYS A 215 -1.50 -13.99 7.37
C CYS A 215 -2.98 -13.84 7.75
N PRO A 216 -3.41 -14.21 8.98
CA PRO A 216 -4.80 -14.04 9.41
C PRO A 216 -5.17 -12.59 9.73
N HIS A 217 -4.20 -11.68 9.76
CA HIS A 217 -4.42 -10.25 10.03
C HIS A 217 -4.64 -9.43 8.76
N CYS A 218 -3.72 -9.53 7.79
CA CYS A 218 -3.80 -8.75 6.55
C CYS A 218 -4.10 -9.60 5.31
N HIS A 219 -4.20 -10.92 5.43
CA HIS A 219 -4.52 -11.83 4.31
C HIS A 219 -3.48 -11.85 3.17
N SER A 220 -2.29 -11.29 3.42
CA SER A 220 -1.11 -11.45 2.56
C SER A 220 -0.71 -12.92 2.45
N ASN A 221 -0.29 -13.32 1.25
CA ASN A 221 0.24 -14.65 0.98
C ASN A 221 1.79 -14.69 1.04
N ALA A 222 2.43 -13.69 1.65
CA ALA A 222 3.89 -13.58 1.79
C ALA A 222 4.33 -13.49 3.27
N LEU A 223 5.19 -14.44 3.66
CA LEU A 223 5.87 -14.50 4.96
C LEU A 223 7.38 -14.45 4.75
N ILE A 224 8.10 -13.91 5.72
CA ILE A 224 9.56 -13.88 5.78
C ILE A 224 10.05 -14.55 7.07
N LEU A 225 11.29 -15.02 7.07
CA LEU A 225 11.98 -15.36 8.32
C LEU A 225 12.23 -14.07 9.09
N GLY A 226 11.90 -14.06 10.38
CA GLY A 226 12.16 -12.87 11.18
C GLY A 226 13.64 -12.73 11.54
N GLU A 227 14.02 -11.50 11.86
CA GLU A 227 15.38 -11.09 12.21
C GLU A 227 15.36 -10.32 13.54
N LEU A 228 16.51 -10.22 14.21
CA LEU A 228 16.63 -9.41 15.43
C LEU A 228 16.40 -7.94 15.08
N GLN A 229 15.38 -7.34 15.69
CA GLN A 229 15.06 -5.94 15.52
C GLN A 229 15.93 -5.05 16.43
N TRP A 230 15.88 -3.74 16.19
CA TRP A 230 16.72 -2.73 16.86
C TRP A 230 16.63 -2.72 18.39
N ASP A 231 15.51 -3.15 18.96
CA ASP A 231 15.27 -3.22 20.40
C ASP A 231 15.37 -4.64 20.98
N GLY A 232 15.84 -5.60 20.18
CA GLY A 232 16.03 -6.99 20.59
C GLY A 232 14.81 -7.90 20.42
N LEU A 233 13.68 -7.37 19.93
CA LEU A 233 12.53 -8.18 19.53
C LEU A 233 12.91 -9.14 18.39
N LEU A 234 12.38 -10.37 18.44
CA LEU A 234 12.55 -11.37 17.41
C LEU A 234 11.26 -12.19 17.26
N PHE A 235 10.71 -12.21 16.05
CA PHE A 235 9.68 -13.15 15.67
C PHE A 235 10.31 -14.28 14.84
N PRO A 236 9.92 -15.57 15.03
CA PRO A 236 10.42 -16.64 14.17
C PRO A 236 10.06 -16.43 12.68
N VAL A 237 8.83 -15.98 12.44
CA VAL A 237 8.27 -15.70 11.12
C VAL A 237 7.47 -14.39 11.19
N GLU A 238 7.59 -13.57 10.15
CA GLU A 238 6.87 -12.31 10.04
C GLU A 238 6.04 -12.26 8.76
N CYS A 239 4.89 -11.59 8.81
CA CYS A 239 4.19 -11.22 7.59
C CYS A 239 4.94 -10.09 6.87
N GLN A 240 5.25 -10.32 5.59
CA GLN A 240 5.98 -9.34 4.78
C GLN A 240 5.25 -7.99 4.66
N VAL A 241 3.91 -8.01 4.68
CA VAL A 241 3.09 -6.81 4.46
C VAL A 241 2.82 -6.09 5.77
N CYS A 242 2.06 -6.68 6.69
CA CYS A 242 1.68 -5.99 7.92
C CYS A 242 2.74 -6.07 9.03
N GLY A 243 3.74 -6.94 8.96
CA GLY A 243 4.75 -7.08 10.01
C GLY A 243 4.27 -7.87 11.23
N ALA A 244 3.11 -8.51 11.16
CA ALA A 244 2.65 -9.41 12.21
C ALA A 244 3.66 -10.55 12.43
N GLY A 245 4.08 -10.71 13.67
CA GLY A 245 5.02 -11.72 14.14
C GLY A 245 4.33 -12.99 14.64
N GLY A 246 4.97 -14.13 14.43
CA GLY A 246 4.44 -15.41 14.87
C GLY A 246 5.27 -16.59 14.41
N ASN A 247 4.61 -17.74 14.24
CA ASN A 247 5.27 -18.96 13.79
C ASN A 247 4.35 -19.83 12.90
N LEU A 248 4.93 -20.83 12.25
CA LEU A 248 4.19 -21.83 11.50
C LEU A 248 3.82 -23.02 12.39
N GLU A 249 2.55 -23.38 12.38
CA GLU A 249 2.02 -24.54 13.07
C GLU A 249 1.37 -25.53 12.11
N LYS A 250 1.45 -26.82 12.41
CA LYS A 250 0.69 -27.84 11.71
C LYS A 250 -0.73 -27.92 12.27
N THR A 251 -1.72 -27.94 11.39
CA THR A 251 -3.11 -28.27 11.75
C THR A 251 -3.25 -29.77 12.00
N GLU A 252 -4.38 -30.18 12.61
CA GLU A 252 -4.72 -31.60 12.80
C GLU A 252 -4.78 -32.38 11.47
N GLU A 253 -5.11 -31.69 10.38
CA GLU A 253 -5.15 -32.22 9.00
C GLU A 253 -3.75 -32.31 8.34
N GLY A 254 -2.69 -31.90 9.04
CA GLY A 254 -1.32 -31.90 8.53
C GLY A 254 -0.97 -30.74 7.59
N LYS A 255 -1.85 -29.74 7.43
CA LYS A 255 -1.57 -28.49 6.70
C LYS A 255 -0.77 -27.54 7.58
N TRP A 256 -0.09 -26.57 6.98
CA TRP A 256 0.57 -25.49 7.72
C TRP A 256 -0.31 -24.25 7.78
N LYS A 257 -0.27 -23.55 8.91
CA LYS A 257 -0.88 -22.22 9.10
C LYS A 257 0.12 -21.29 9.78
N PHE A 258 0.00 -20.00 9.53
CA PHE A 258 0.71 -18.98 10.29
C PHE A 258 -0.14 -18.56 11.49
N VAL A 259 0.43 -18.62 12.68
CA VAL A 259 -0.21 -18.25 13.95
C VAL A 259 0.53 -17.06 14.51
N ILE A 260 -0.19 -15.94 14.64
CA ILE A 260 0.30 -14.72 15.26
C ILE A 260 0.44 -14.99 16.77
N GLN A 261 1.60 -14.69 17.33
CA GLN A 261 1.86 -14.84 18.76
C GLN A 261 1.22 -13.68 19.57
N GLU A 262 1.21 -13.78 20.90
CA GLU A 262 0.50 -12.83 21.78
C GLU A 262 0.90 -11.36 21.56
N ASP A 263 2.19 -11.08 21.41
CA ASP A 263 2.76 -9.76 21.11
C ASP A 263 3.03 -9.54 19.62
N GLY A 264 2.52 -10.43 18.75
CA GLY A 264 2.82 -10.47 17.32
C GLY A 264 2.34 -9.24 16.54
N LEU A 265 1.41 -8.46 17.09
CA LEU A 265 0.93 -7.22 16.45
C LEU A 265 1.63 -5.95 16.97
N SER A 266 2.63 -6.07 17.85
CA SER A 266 3.39 -4.92 18.40
C SER A 266 4.20 -4.14 17.34
N ARG A 267 4.26 -4.64 16.11
CA ARG A 267 4.92 -4.03 14.94
C ARG A 267 3.99 -3.90 13.72
N ASP A 268 2.68 -3.96 13.95
CA ASP A 268 1.71 -3.91 12.87
C ASP A 268 1.79 -2.59 12.09
N ARG A 269 2.19 -2.68 10.83
CA ARG A 269 2.30 -1.53 9.92
C ARG A 269 0.94 -0.93 9.59
N THR A 270 -0.15 -1.69 9.73
CA THR A 270 -1.51 -1.19 9.47
C THR A 270 -2.09 -0.39 10.64
N ASP A 271 -1.43 -0.44 11.80
CA ASP A 271 -1.77 0.32 12.98
C ASP A 271 -0.85 1.56 13.15
N THR A 272 -1.36 2.60 13.80
CA THR A 272 -0.60 3.84 14.04
C THR A 272 0.49 3.66 15.10
N GLU A 273 0.26 2.84 16.14
CA GLU A 273 1.26 2.57 17.19
C GLU A 273 2.42 1.75 16.63
N GLY A 274 2.12 0.71 15.84
CA GLY A 274 3.15 -0.09 15.17
C GLY A 274 4.03 0.74 14.22
N ARG A 275 3.45 1.72 13.51
CA ARG A 275 4.24 2.67 12.70
C ARG A 275 5.01 3.69 13.54
N ALA A 276 4.54 4.02 14.74
CA ALA A 276 5.31 4.85 15.67
C ALA A 276 6.60 4.14 16.12
N GLU A 277 6.57 2.82 16.32
CA GLU A 277 7.78 2.02 16.58
C GLU A 277 8.79 2.07 15.44
N HIS A 278 8.31 2.06 14.18
CA HIS A 278 9.19 2.27 13.02
C HIS A 278 9.85 3.66 13.02
N VAL A 279 9.15 4.70 13.46
CA VAL A 279 9.76 6.04 13.62
C VAL A 279 10.82 6.03 14.72
N LYS A 280 10.56 5.36 15.85
CA LYS A 280 11.54 5.20 16.93
C LYS A 280 12.78 4.46 16.46
N GLU A 281 12.61 3.41 15.67
CA GLU A 281 13.71 2.68 15.01
C GLU A 281 14.57 3.63 14.16
N ILE A 282 13.96 4.39 13.24
CA ILE A 282 14.69 5.34 12.38
C ILE A 282 15.46 6.34 13.24
N MET A 283 14.84 6.89 14.29
CA MET A 283 15.50 7.82 15.20
C MET A 283 16.66 7.18 15.96
N HIS A 284 16.50 5.94 16.42
CA HIS A 284 17.55 5.18 17.09
C HIS A 284 18.73 4.92 16.14
N THR A 285 18.46 4.41 14.93
CA THR A 285 19.47 4.14 13.90
C THR A 285 20.18 5.42 13.43
N GLN A 286 19.44 6.53 13.30
CA GLN A 286 20.02 7.81 12.92
C GLN A 286 20.76 8.50 14.09
N GLY A 287 20.44 8.16 15.34
CA GLY A 287 20.71 8.92 16.58
C GLY A 287 22.17 9.27 16.92
N GLY A 288 23.12 8.89 16.09
CA GLY A 288 24.52 9.33 16.18
C GLY A 288 25.08 9.97 14.91
N PHE A 289 24.35 10.02 13.80
CA PHE A 289 24.92 10.39 12.50
C PHE A 289 25.37 11.85 12.40
N TYR A 290 24.57 12.79 12.92
CA TYR A 290 24.82 14.24 12.76
C TYR A 290 25.81 14.83 13.79
N THR A 291 26.79 14.05 14.25
CA THR A 291 27.90 14.58 15.06
C THR A 291 28.97 15.18 14.14
N GLU A 292 29.72 16.17 14.66
CA GLU A 292 30.81 16.81 13.90
C GLU A 292 31.88 15.79 13.47
N GLU A 293 32.19 14.81 14.33
CA GLU A 293 33.11 13.71 14.06
C GLU A 293 32.65 12.84 12.88
N ASN A 294 31.37 12.42 12.89
CA ASN A 294 30.81 11.58 11.84
C ASN A 294 30.73 12.34 10.52
N LEU A 295 30.29 13.59 10.53
CA LEU A 295 30.22 14.43 9.33
C LEU A 295 31.61 14.68 8.72
N THR A 296 32.62 14.88 9.56
CA THR A 296 34.03 14.99 9.14
C THR A 296 34.50 13.68 8.50
N THR A 297 34.28 12.55 9.17
CA THR A 297 34.63 11.21 8.67
C THR A 297 33.96 10.91 7.32
N VAL A 298 32.67 11.22 7.18
CA VAL A 298 31.92 11.06 5.92
C VAL A 298 32.53 11.93 4.83
N LYS A 299 32.79 13.21 5.11
CA LYS A 299 33.37 14.14 4.13
C LYS A 299 34.73 13.66 3.62
N GLU A 300 35.59 13.20 4.51
CA GLU A 300 36.92 12.67 4.16
C GLU A 300 36.82 11.37 3.33
N LYS A 301 36.03 10.39 3.78
CA LYS A 301 35.88 9.10 3.08
C LYS A 301 35.15 9.24 1.74
N PHE A 302 34.24 10.20 1.62
CA PHE A 302 33.47 10.42 0.40
C PHE A 302 34.33 10.90 -0.78
N VAL A 303 35.49 11.52 -0.54
CA VAL A 303 36.41 11.99 -1.60
C VAL A 303 36.72 10.86 -2.58
N LYS A 304 37.07 9.67 -2.07
CA LYS A 304 37.31 8.47 -2.88
C LYS A 304 36.18 8.19 -3.87
N TYR A 305 34.93 8.20 -3.38
CA TYR A 305 33.76 7.86 -4.19
C TYR A 305 33.40 8.97 -5.19
N LYS A 306 33.62 10.24 -4.82
CA LYS A 306 33.44 11.38 -5.72
C LYS A 306 34.39 11.35 -6.91
N GLU A 307 35.63 10.93 -6.66
CA GLU A 307 36.69 10.82 -7.66
C GLU A 307 36.60 9.58 -8.54
N LEU A 308 36.01 8.48 -8.03
CA LEU A 308 35.75 7.28 -8.82
C LEU A 308 34.85 7.62 -10.03
N LYS A 309 35.36 7.38 -11.24
CA LYS A 309 34.61 7.48 -12.50
C LYS A 309 34.61 6.14 -13.21
N PHE A 310 33.44 5.76 -13.71
CA PHE A 310 33.26 4.60 -14.58
C PHE A 310 32.84 5.08 -15.96
N PRO A 311 33.23 4.39 -17.05
CA PRO A 311 32.63 4.62 -18.35
C PRO A 311 31.11 4.48 -18.28
N THR A 312 30.39 5.32 -19.03
CA THR A 312 28.94 5.27 -19.12
C THR A 312 28.51 5.06 -20.57
N ILE A 313 27.25 4.68 -20.77
CA ILE A 313 26.68 4.48 -22.10
C ILE A 313 26.52 5.86 -22.75
N GLU A 314 27.11 6.04 -23.92
CA GLU A 314 26.87 7.22 -24.75
C GLU A 314 25.55 7.04 -25.50
N ILE A 315 24.62 7.98 -25.32
CA ILE A 315 23.37 8.03 -26.08
C ILE A 315 23.59 9.05 -27.19
N ASN A 316 23.65 8.56 -28.44
CA ASN A 316 23.73 9.37 -29.66
C ASN A 316 22.35 9.65 -30.22
#